data_AF-A0A7Y7UIY3-F1
#
_entry.id   AF-A0A7Y7UIY3-F1
#
_cell.length_a   1.000
_cell.length_b   1.000
_cell.length_c   1.000
_cell.angle_alpha   90.00
_cell.angle_beta   90.00
_cell.angle_gamma   90.00
#
_symmetry.space_group_name_H-M   'P 1'
#
loop_
_entity.id
_entity.type
_entity.pdbx_description
1 polymer ?
#
loop_
_entity_poly.entity_id
_entity_poly.type
_entity_poly.pdbx_seq_one_letter_code
_entity_poly.pdbx_strand_id
1 'polypeptide(L)'
;MDVNALLGVRESYQAPAALMGIIMDPQKLTALAIKYCADESDLSREHFREYFMDQQSDRKGDKQDYTPDSIGDLITGIVGQRQRVLDIAGGIGGLTIHQWSQYQDGEYIVEEISSASLPFLLFNLFVRRIHAKVIHGDSLRRVAKDVYTVANDRITKVEHTDENLKKYDLRGWVDEL
;
A
#
# COMPACT_ATOMS: atom_id res chain seq x y z
N MET A 1 -16.59 -1.84 7.80
CA MET A 1 -16.74 -2.84 6.70
C MET A 1 -16.26 -4.22 7.14
N ASP A 2 -16.91 -5.31 6.72
CA ASP A 2 -16.40 -6.67 6.92
C ASP A 2 -15.40 -7.03 5.81
N VAL A 3 -14.10 -6.93 6.12
CA VAL A 3 -13.01 -7.16 5.17
C VAL A 3 -12.94 -8.62 4.72
N ASN A 4 -13.23 -9.58 5.60
CA ASN A 4 -13.20 -10.99 5.25
C ASN A 4 -14.30 -11.31 4.22
N ALA A 5 -15.52 -10.79 4.43
CA ALA A 5 -16.61 -10.90 3.47
C ALA A 5 -16.34 -10.11 2.18
N LEU A 6 -15.65 -8.96 2.25
CA LEU A 6 -15.25 -8.19 1.08
C LEU A 6 -14.32 -9.03 0.17
N LEU A 7 -13.33 -9.68 0.78
CA LEU A 7 -12.28 -10.45 0.08
C LEU A 7 -12.66 -11.92 -0.16
N GLY A 8 -13.79 -12.38 0.36
CA GLY A 8 -14.26 -13.76 0.20
C GLY A 8 -13.40 -14.79 0.95
N VAL A 9 -12.81 -14.39 2.08
CA VAL A 9 -11.99 -15.26 2.93
C VAL A 9 -12.70 -15.61 4.23
N ARG A 10 -12.33 -16.74 4.84
CA ARG A 10 -12.90 -17.16 6.13
C ARG A 10 -12.04 -16.69 7.30
N GLU A 11 -10.73 -16.84 7.15
CA GLU A 11 -9.75 -16.55 8.19
C GLU A 11 -8.87 -15.40 7.74
N SER A 12 -8.62 -14.45 8.64
CA SER A 12 -7.99 -13.19 8.27
C SER A 12 -6.54 -13.30 7.79
N TYR A 13 -5.81 -14.34 8.22
CA TYR A 13 -4.46 -14.62 7.71
C TYR A 13 -4.43 -14.92 6.19
N GLN A 14 -5.59 -15.28 5.60
CA GLN A 14 -5.73 -15.57 4.18
C GLN A 14 -5.86 -14.28 3.33
N ALA A 15 -6.25 -13.17 3.96
CA ALA A 15 -6.63 -11.95 3.25
C ALA A 15 -5.51 -11.35 2.39
N PRO A 16 -4.23 -11.27 2.83
CA PRO A 16 -3.17 -10.75 1.98
C PRO A 16 -3.03 -11.55 0.68
N ALA A 17 -3.00 -12.89 0.78
CA ALA A 17 -2.87 -13.75 -0.39
C ALA A 17 -4.10 -13.65 -1.32
N ALA A 18 -5.31 -13.62 -0.75
CA ALA A 18 -6.53 -13.47 -1.52
C ALA A 18 -6.60 -12.12 -2.26
N LEU A 19 -6.28 -11.01 -1.57
CA LEU A 19 -6.26 -9.68 -2.16
C LEU A 19 -5.19 -9.58 -3.25
N MET A 20 -4.01 -10.16 -3.05
CA MET A 20 -2.98 -10.19 -4.08
C MET A 20 -3.44 -10.96 -5.32
N GLY A 21 -4.13 -12.10 -5.14
CA GLY A 21 -4.74 -12.84 -6.24
C GLY A 21 -5.81 -12.04 -7.01
N ILE A 22 -6.56 -11.17 -6.32
CA ILE A 22 -7.50 -10.23 -6.94
C ILE A 22 -6.75 -9.15 -7.73
N ILE A 23 -5.68 -8.57 -7.16
CA ILE A 23 -4.87 -7.53 -7.81
C ILE A 23 -4.25 -8.01 -9.13
N MET A 24 -3.85 -9.28 -9.21
CA MET A 24 -3.28 -9.87 -10.43
C MET A 24 -4.32 -10.11 -11.54
N ASP A 25 -5.61 -9.92 -11.26
CA ASP A 25 -6.72 -10.06 -12.21
C ASP A 25 -7.44 -8.70 -12.36
N PRO A 26 -7.21 -7.95 -13.47
CA PRO A 26 -7.79 -6.63 -13.64
C PRO A 26 -9.31 -6.57 -13.54
N GLN A 27 -10.02 -7.64 -13.92
CA GLN A 27 -11.48 -7.69 -13.85
C GLN A 27 -11.93 -7.81 -12.39
N LYS A 28 -11.30 -8.71 -11.62
CA LYS A 28 -11.58 -8.86 -10.19
C LYS A 28 -11.20 -7.62 -9.40
N LEU A 29 -10.05 -7.02 -9.69
CA LEU A 29 -9.60 -5.78 -9.06
C LEU A 29 -10.62 -4.65 -9.27
N THR A 30 -11.10 -4.48 -10.51
CA THR A 30 -12.14 -3.49 -10.82
C THR A 30 -13.44 -3.78 -10.09
N ALA A 31 -13.89 -5.03 -10.08
CA ALA A 31 -15.11 -5.43 -9.37
C ALA A 31 -15.00 -5.19 -7.86
N LEU A 32 -13.85 -5.49 -7.25
CA LEU A 32 -13.57 -5.22 -5.84
C LEU A 32 -13.58 -3.73 -5.54
N ALA A 33 -12.94 -2.90 -6.38
CA ALA A 33 -12.91 -1.46 -6.20
C ALA A 33 -14.33 -0.86 -6.27
N ILE A 34 -15.17 -1.33 -7.20
CA ILE A 34 -16.58 -0.91 -7.28
C ILE A 34 -17.34 -1.28 -6.00
N LYS A 35 -17.20 -2.52 -5.53
CA LYS A 35 -17.85 -2.97 -4.28
C LYS A 35 -17.37 -2.15 -3.08
N TYR A 36 -16.07 -1.92 -2.97
CA TYR A 36 -15.46 -1.12 -1.90
C TYR A 36 -16.00 0.31 -1.90
N CYS A 37 -16.04 0.99 -3.05
CA CYS A 37 -16.57 2.36 -3.14
C CYS A 37 -18.09 2.47 -2.93
N ALA A 38 -18.83 1.38 -3.12
CA ALA A 38 -20.27 1.34 -2.81
C ALA A 38 -20.52 1.28 -1.30
N ASP A 39 -19.64 0.59 -0.56
CA ASP A 39 -19.71 0.49 0.91
C ASP A 39 -19.03 1.69 1.60
N GLU A 40 -17.99 2.27 0.99
CA GLU A 40 -17.16 3.34 1.55
C GLU A 40 -17.01 4.51 0.56
N SER A 41 -17.82 5.56 0.72
CA SER A 41 -17.81 6.71 -0.19
C SER A 41 -16.72 7.74 0.08
N ASP A 42 -16.22 7.83 1.32
CA ASP A 42 -15.17 8.76 1.70
C ASP A 42 -13.79 8.09 1.63
N LEU A 43 -13.01 8.37 0.59
CA LEU A 43 -11.69 7.77 0.42
C LEU A 43 -10.55 8.56 1.09
N SER A 44 -10.85 9.62 1.84
CA SER A 44 -9.84 10.50 2.46
C SER A 44 -9.04 9.81 3.57
N ARG A 45 -9.53 8.68 4.09
CA ARG A 45 -8.88 7.90 5.15
C ARG A 45 -8.64 6.46 4.71
N GLU A 46 -7.78 5.78 5.45
CA GLU A 46 -7.46 4.36 5.29
C GLU A 46 -8.44 3.53 6.15
N HIS A 47 -9.13 2.55 5.54
CA HIS A 47 -10.24 1.82 6.17
C HIS A 47 -9.90 0.38 6.61
N PHE A 48 -8.73 -0.15 6.26
CA PHE A 48 -8.29 -1.48 6.67
C PHE A 48 -7.50 -1.46 8.00
N ARG A 49 -7.28 -0.29 8.60
CA ARG A 49 -6.57 -0.10 9.88
C ARG A 49 -7.02 -1.05 10.97
N GLU A 50 -8.30 -1.03 11.32
CA GLU A 50 -8.83 -1.85 12.42
C GLU A 50 -8.60 -3.32 12.13
N TYR A 51 -8.88 -3.75 10.90
CA TYR A 51 -8.63 -5.10 10.44
C TYR A 51 -7.16 -5.51 10.61
N PHE A 52 -6.22 -4.65 10.20
CA PHE A 52 -4.79 -4.91 10.36
C PHE A 52 -4.31 -4.89 11.81
N MET A 53 -4.84 -3.97 12.62
CA MET A 53 -4.52 -3.87 14.04
C MET A 53 -4.99 -5.12 14.79
N ASP A 54 -6.17 -5.64 14.47
CA ASP A 54 -6.69 -6.87 15.06
C ASP A 54 -5.82 -8.08 14.69
N GLN A 55 -5.32 -8.15 13.44
CA GLN A 55 -4.39 -9.21 13.03
C GLN A 55 -3.01 -9.09 13.70
N GLN A 56 -2.50 -7.86 13.86
CA GLN A 56 -1.22 -7.62 14.53
C GLN A 56 -1.31 -7.61 16.07
N SER A 57 -2.52 -7.67 16.63
CA SER A 57 -2.76 -7.74 18.08
C SER A 57 -2.23 -9.02 18.72
N ASP A 58 -1.92 -10.05 17.92
CA ASP A 58 -1.16 -11.25 18.33
C ASP A 58 0.36 -10.93 18.43
N ARG A 59 0.66 -9.87 19.20
CA ARG A 59 1.94 -9.17 19.38
C ARG A 59 3.08 -10.13 19.78
N LYS A 60 3.82 -10.67 18.81
CA LYS A 60 5.09 -11.37 19.09
C LYS A 60 6.32 -10.90 18.30
N GLY A 61 6.15 -10.16 17.20
CA GLY A 61 7.27 -9.79 16.32
C GLY A 61 7.69 -8.32 16.45
N ASP A 62 7.26 -7.50 15.49
CA ASP A 62 7.96 -6.25 15.14
C ASP A 62 7.45 -5.00 15.88
N LYS A 63 6.40 -5.13 16.69
CA LYS A 63 5.80 -4.05 17.50
C LYS A 63 5.58 -2.74 16.73
N GLN A 64 5.19 -2.84 15.46
CA GLN A 64 4.81 -1.67 14.69
C GLN A 64 3.47 -1.15 15.20
N ASP A 65 3.43 0.09 15.67
CA ASP A 65 2.19 0.76 16.04
C ASP A 65 1.63 1.52 14.82
N TYR A 66 0.32 1.45 14.65
CA TYR A 66 -0.37 2.18 13.59
C TYR A 66 -0.33 3.70 13.88
N THR A 67 -0.09 4.52 12.86
CA THR A 67 -0.11 6.00 12.97
C THR A 67 -1.53 6.55 13.14
N PRO A 68 -1.93 7.10 14.29
CA PRO A 68 -3.27 7.65 14.48
C PRO A 68 -3.56 8.80 13.50
N ASP A 69 -4.83 9.05 13.18
CA ASP A 69 -5.19 10.09 12.21
C ASP A 69 -4.74 11.48 12.62
N SER A 70 -4.77 11.80 13.91
CA SER A 70 -4.27 13.08 14.42
C SER A 70 -2.78 13.29 14.15
N ILE A 71 -1.98 12.21 14.15
CA ILE A 71 -0.56 12.26 13.80
C ILE A 71 -0.37 12.40 12.29
N GLY A 72 -1.20 11.71 11.49
CA GLY A 72 -1.23 11.88 10.04
C GLY A 72 -1.54 13.31 9.64
N ASP A 73 -2.61 13.89 10.20
CA ASP A 73 -3.03 15.27 9.95
C ASP A 73 -1.93 16.28 10.35
N LEU A 74 -1.28 16.06 11.49
CA LEU A 74 -0.17 16.90 11.95
C LEU A 74 1.02 16.85 10.99
N ILE A 75 1.44 15.65 10.57
CA ILE A 75 2.58 15.47 9.66
C ILE A 75 2.26 16.12 8.30
N THR A 76 1.08 15.88 7.75
CA THR A 76 0.65 16.50 6.49
C THR A 76 0.61 18.03 6.61
N GLY A 77 0.15 18.58 7.74
CA GLY A 77 0.18 20.03 7.98
C GLY A 77 1.59 20.61 8.05
N ILE A 78 2.56 19.89 8.62
CA ILE A 78 3.97 20.31 8.69
C ILE A 78 4.63 20.23 7.30
N VAL A 79 4.39 19.14 6.58
CA VAL A 79 4.98 18.91 5.26
C VAL A 79 4.34 19.86 4.24
N GLY A 80 3.02 20.01 4.22
CA GLY A 80 2.29 20.79 3.24
C GLY A 80 2.35 20.19 1.82
N GLN A 81 1.95 20.96 0.81
CA GLN A 81 1.90 20.49 -0.57
C GLN A 81 3.29 20.12 -1.11
N ARG A 82 3.41 18.94 -1.73
CA ARG A 82 4.66 18.45 -2.36
C ARG A 82 4.36 17.75 -3.67
N GLN A 83 5.21 17.98 -4.67
CA GLN A 83 5.11 17.29 -5.97
C GLN A 83 5.61 15.85 -5.92
N ARG A 84 6.53 15.54 -4.98
CA ARG A 84 7.08 14.20 -4.77
C ARG A 84 7.12 13.89 -3.29
N VAL A 85 6.62 12.72 -2.91
CA VAL A 85 6.54 12.26 -1.52
C VAL A 85 7.17 10.87 -1.45
N LEU A 86 8.04 10.66 -0.47
CA LEU A 86 8.68 9.38 -0.19
C LEU A 86 8.22 8.90 1.19
N ASP A 87 7.69 7.69 1.24
CA ASP A 87 7.23 7.00 2.44
C ASP A 87 7.95 5.65 2.53
N ILE A 88 9.05 5.58 3.29
CA ILE A 88 9.98 4.42 3.31
C ILE A 88 9.52 3.26 4.20
N ALA A 89 8.39 3.41 4.88
CA ALA A 89 7.79 2.39 5.74
C ALA A 89 6.27 2.53 5.66
N GLY A 90 5.75 2.43 4.45
CA GLY A 90 4.39 2.88 4.14
C GLY A 90 3.29 2.04 4.78
N GLY A 91 3.60 0.82 5.24
CA GLY A 91 2.61 -0.11 5.74
C GLY A 91 1.52 -0.34 4.70
N ILE A 92 0.27 -0.07 5.06
CA ILE A 92 -0.88 -0.11 4.15
C ILE A 92 -1.22 1.26 3.52
N GLY A 93 -0.34 2.24 3.66
CA GLY A 93 -0.41 3.55 2.99
C GLY A 93 -1.04 4.67 3.81
N GLY A 94 -1.18 4.53 5.14
CA GLY A 94 -1.88 5.51 5.97
C GLY A 94 -1.36 6.93 5.80
N LEU A 95 -0.06 7.18 6.00
CA LEU A 95 0.54 8.52 5.84
C LEU A 95 0.46 9.03 4.39
N THR A 96 0.69 8.14 3.43
CA THR A 96 0.55 8.45 2.00
C THR A 96 -0.87 8.93 1.67
N ILE A 97 -1.92 8.27 2.19
CA ILE A 97 -3.33 8.64 1.98
C ILE A 97 -3.64 9.98 2.66
N HIS A 98 -3.13 10.21 3.88
CA HIS A 98 -3.28 11.50 4.58
C HIS A 98 -2.75 12.66 3.74
N GLN A 99 -1.53 12.54 3.22
CA GLN A 99 -0.92 13.53 2.34
C GLN A 99 -1.72 13.75 1.05
N TRP A 100 -2.12 12.66 0.39
CA TRP A 100 -2.91 12.71 -0.84
C TRP A 100 -4.30 13.33 -0.65
N SER A 101 -4.97 13.03 0.47
CA SER A 101 -6.32 13.52 0.76
C SER A 101 -6.38 15.05 0.82
N GLN A 102 -5.30 15.69 1.28
CA GLN A 102 -5.17 17.15 1.32
C GLN A 102 -4.55 17.72 0.04
N TYR A 103 -3.64 16.98 -0.59
CA TYR A 103 -2.89 17.41 -1.77
C TYR A 103 -2.89 16.31 -2.84
N GLN A 104 -3.92 16.31 -3.68
CA GLN A 104 -4.15 15.26 -4.69
C GLN A 104 -3.14 15.27 -5.84
N ASP A 105 -2.38 16.36 -6.00
CA ASP A 105 -1.35 16.51 -7.02
C ASP A 105 0.02 16.11 -6.47
N GLY A 106 0.46 14.89 -6.78
CA GLY A 106 1.80 14.41 -6.41
C GLY A 106 2.14 13.02 -6.94
N GLU A 107 3.43 12.76 -7.11
CA GLU A 107 3.97 11.42 -7.35
C GLU A 107 4.48 10.83 -6.03
N TYR A 108 4.02 9.63 -5.71
CA TYR A 108 4.34 8.95 -4.46
C TYR A 108 5.34 7.82 -4.70
N ILE A 109 6.35 7.70 -3.85
CA ILE A 109 7.21 6.53 -3.76
C ILE A 109 6.99 5.94 -2.38
N VAL A 110 6.55 4.70 -2.34
CA VAL A 110 6.27 4.00 -1.08
C VAL A 110 7.14 2.75 -1.03
N GLU A 111 7.91 2.59 0.04
CA GLU A 111 8.69 1.39 0.30
C GLU A 111 8.03 0.63 1.46
N GLU A 112 7.91 -0.69 1.32
CA GLU A 112 7.28 -1.55 2.31
C GLU A 112 7.95 -2.93 2.33
N ILE A 113 8.25 -3.45 3.51
CA ILE A 113 8.94 -4.74 3.68
C ILE A 113 7.96 -5.91 3.86
N SER A 114 6.78 -5.66 4.43
CA SER A 114 5.81 -6.69 4.76
C SER A 114 5.03 -7.16 3.53
N SER A 115 5.18 -8.46 3.22
CA SER A 115 4.35 -9.14 2.23
C SER A 115 2.86 -9.18 2.62
N ALA A 116 2.53 -9.04 3.91
CA ALA A 116 1.14 -8.98 4.38
C ALA A 116 0.51 -7.61 4.12
N SER A 117 1.28 -6.52 4.26
CA SER A 117 0.81 -5.14 4.05
C SER A 117 0.72 -4.77 2.56
N LEU A 118 1.65 -5.29 1.75
CA LEU A 118 1.79 -4.93 0.33
C LEU A 118 0.47 -4.98 -0.48
N PRO A 119 -0.35 -6.06 -0.44
CA PRO A 119 -1.57 -6.12 -1.24
C PRO A 119 -2.57 -5.01 -0.87
N PHE A 120 -2.64 -4.66 0.41
CA PHE A 120 -3.53 -3.61 0.89
C PHE A 120 -3.01 -2.22 0.55
N LEU A 121 -1.70 -2.00 0.64
CA LEU A 121 -1.06 -0.79 0.12
C LEU A 121 -1.39 -0.59 -1.37
N LEU A 122 -1.17 -1.61 -2.20
CA LEU A 122 -1.44 -1.55 -3.63
C LEU A 122 -2.92 -1.25 -3.93
N PHE A 123 -3.84 -1.95 -3.25
CA PHE A 123 -5.27 -1.70 -3.39
C PHE A 123 -5.66 -0.30 -2.94
N ASN A 124 -5.12 0.16 -1.80
CA ASN A 124 -5.40 1.49 -1.26
C ASN A 124 -4.96 2.62 -2.19
N LEU A 125 -3.80 2.47 -2.82
CA LEU A 125 -3.32 3.41 -3.83
C LEU A 125 -4.18 3.36 -5.10
N PHE A 126 -4.53 2.15 -5.55
CA PHE A 126 -5.34 1.94 -6.75
C PHE A 126 -6.73 2.54 -6.64
N VAL A 127 -7.48 2.22 -5.58
CA VAL A 127 -8.88 2.66 -5.43
C VAL A 127 -9.00 4.18 -5.30
N ARG A 128 -7.95 4.83 -4.80
CA ARG A 128 -7.81 6.30 -4.69
C ARG A 128 -7.20 6.96 -5.92
N ARG A 129 -6.79 6.17 -6.93
CA ARG A 129 -6.08 6.64 -8.14
C ARG A 129 -4.81 7.43 -7.82
N ILE A 130 -4.08 7.01 -6.79
CA ILE A 130 -2.82 7.65 -6.39
C ILE A 130 -1.72 7.22 -7.37
N HIS A 131 -1.07 8.18 -8.00
CA HIS A 131 0.07 7.94 -8.88
C HIS A 131 1.29 7.56 -8.04
N ALA A 132 1.66 6.28 -8.04
CA ALA A 132 2.67 5.76 -7.13
C ALA A 132 3.63 4.74 -7.74
N LYS A 133 4.84 4.69 -7.17
CA LYS A 133 5.81 3.59 -7.29
C LYS A 133 5.91 2.91 -5.93
N VAL A 134 5.70 1.60 -5.90
CA VAL A 134 5.76 0.80 -4.67
C VAL A 134 6.94 -0.14 -4.75
N ILE A 135 7.86 -0.05 -3.80
CA ILE A 135 9.02 -0.93 -3.67
C ILE A 135 8.74 -1.89 -2.53
N HIS A 136 8.50 -3.17 -2.86
CA HIS A 136 8.42 -4.23 -1.87
C HIS A 136 9.84 -4.69 -1.55
N GLY A 137 10.42 -4.20 -0.45
CA GLY A 137 11.85 -4.32 -0.22
C GLY A 137 12.33 -3.87 1.16
N ASP A 138 13.61 -4.10 1.41
CA ASP A 138 14.33 -3.59 2.57
C ASP A 138 14.99 -2.25 2.21
N SER A 139 14.40 -1.17 2.70
CA SER A 139 14.85 0.21 2.48
C SER A 139 16.26 0.51 2.98
N LEU A 140 16.74 -0.21 3.99
CA LEU A 140 18.07 0.00 4.57
C LEU A 140 19.15 -0.74 3.77
N ARG A 141 18.86 -1.97 3.37
CA ARG A 141 19.74 -2.77 2.50
C ARG A 141 19.69 -2.34 1.04
N ARG A 142 18.66 -1.56 0.65
CA ARG A 142 18.35 -1.18 -0.73
C ARG A 142 18.17 -2.40 -1.63
N VAL A 143 17.46 -3.41 -1.17
CA VAL A 143 17.11 -4.59 -1.98
C VAL A 143 15.60 -4.68 -2.12
N ALA A 144 15.12 -5.14 -3.26
CA ALA A 144 13.69 -5.30 -3.50
C ALA A 144 13.37 -6.73 -3.90
N LYS A 145 12.27 -7.25 -3.39
CA LYS A 145 11.64 -8.44 -3.93
C LYS A 145 10.91 -8.11 -5.22
N ASP A 146 10.11 -7.05 -5.20
CA ASP A 146 9.34 -6.61 -6.35
C ASP A 146 9.15 -5.09 -6.34
N VAL A 147 8.92 -4.52 -7.52
CA VAL A 147 8.50 -3.12 -7.67
C VAL A 147 7.21 -3.08 -8.48
N TYR A 148 6.29 -2.21 -8.08
CA TYR A 148 5.01 -1.99 -8.73
C TYR A 148 4.83 -0.52 -9.09
N THR A 149 4.13 -0.25 -10.19
CA THR A 149 3.61 1.08 -10.50
C THR A 149 2.09 1.09 -10.43
N VAL A 150 1.53 2.13 -9.83
CA VAL A 150 0.09 2.38 -9.76
C VAL A 150 -0.19 3.66 -10.53
N ALA A 151 -0.82 3.53 -11.69
CA ALA A 151 -1.16 4.65 -12.57
C ALA A 151 -2.22 4.23 -13.59
N ASN A 152 -3.01 5.19 -14.08
CA ASN A 152 -3.97 4.98 -15.17
C ASN A 152 -4.92 3.79 -14.94
N ASP A 153 -5.48 3.68 -13.73
CA ASP A 153 -6.36 2.57 -13.31
C ASP A 153 -5.71 1.18 -13.50
N ARG A 154 -4.39 1.07 -13.31
CA ARG A 154 -3.64 -0.19 -13.40
C ARG A 154 -2.57 -0.29 -12.32
N ILE A 155 -2.34 -1.52 -11.86
CA ILE A 155 -1.17 -1.91 -11.09
C ILE A 155 -0.29 -2.75 -12.01
N THR A 156 0.97 -2.35 -12.21
CA THR A 156 1.92 -3.05 -13.08
C THR A 156 3.13 -3.48 -12.28
N LYS A 157 3.46 -4.77 -12.30
CA LYS A 157 4.73 -5.28 -11.77
C LYS A 157 5.86 -4.94 -12.74
N VAL A 158 6.94 -4.40 -12.22
CA VAL A 158 8.14 -4.04 -12.98
C VAL A 158 9.01 -5.28 -13.20
N GLU A 159 9.60 -5.40 -14.38
CA GLU A 159 10.52 -6.49 -14.72
C GLU A 159 11.83 -6.39 -13.94
N HIS A 160 12.35 -7.54 -13.51
CA HIS A 160 13.62 -7.62 -12.81
C HIS A 160 14.78 -7.47 -13.79
N THR A 161 15.33 -6.25 -13.90
CA THR A 161 16.46 -5.92 -14.79
C THR A 161 17.46 -5.00 -14.09
N ASP A 162 18.71 -4.99 -14.55
CA ASP A 162 19.75 -4.07 -14.06
C ASP A 162 19.42 -2.59 -14.32
N GLU A 163 18.69 -2.32 -15.40
CA GLU A 163 18.19 -0.98 -15.69
C GLU A 163 17.19 -0.52 -14.63
N ASN A 164 16.26 -1.41 -14.25
CA ASN A 164 15.31 -1.10 -13.19
C ASN A 164 15.98 -1.00 -11.82
N LEU A 165 17.03 -1.80 -11.52
CA LEU A 165 17.83 -1.61 -10.30
C LEU A 165 18.38 -0.18 -10.20
N LYS A 166 18.99 0.32 -11.28
CA LYS A 166 19.51 1.69 -11.35
C LYS A 166 18.40 2.73 -11.24
N LYS A 167 17.26 2.51 -11.91
CA LYS A 167 16.12 3.43 -11.93
C LYS A 167 15.49 3.64 -10.54
N TYR A 168 15.47 2.60 -9.71
CA TYR A 168 14.87 2.63 -8.36
C TYR A 168 15.90 2.74 -7.22
N ASP A 169 17.18 2.98 -7.55
CA ASP A 169 18.29 3.03 -6.59
C ASP A 169 18.34 1.79 -5.66
N LEU A 170 18.36 0.62 -6.31
CA LEU A 170 18.40 -0.69 -5.67
C LEU A 170 19.74 -1.38 -5.94
N ARG A 171 20.24 -2.08 -4.93
CA ARG A 171 21.47 -2.89 -4.94
C ARG A 171 21.25 -4.30 -5.47
N GLY A 172 20.01 -4.79 -5.49
CA GLY A 172 19.71 -6.12 -6.01
C GLY A 172 18.24 -6.52 -5.86
N TRP A 173 17.87 -7.53 -6.64
CA TRP A 173 16.62 -8.28 -6.50
C TRP A 173 16.82 -9.44 -5.52
N VAL A 174 15.82 -9.73 -4.69
CA VAL A 174 15.85 -10.83 -3.72
C VAL A 174 14.57 -11.67 -3.78
N ASP A 175 14.67 -12.97 -3.52
CA ASP A 175 13.49 -13.85 -3.52
C ASP A 175 12.66 -13.71 -2.22
N GLU A 176 13.30 -13.31 -1.12
CA GLU A 176 12.74 -13.21 0.22
C GLU A 176 13.26 -11.94 0.93
N LEU A 177 12.46 -11.39 1.87
CA LEU A 177 12.73 -10.17 2.63
C LEU A 177 12.88 -10.48 4.12
#